data_AF-A0A6C0HF72-F1
#
_entry.id   AF-A0A6C0HF72-F1
#
_cell.length_a   1.000
_cell.length_b   1.000
_cell.length_c   1.000
_cell.angle_alpha   90.00
_cell.angle_beta   90.00
_cell.angle_gamma   90.00
#
_symmetry.space_group_name_H-M   'P 1'
#
loop_
_entity.id
_entity.type
_entity.pdbx_description
1 polymer ?
#
loop_
_entity_poly.entity_id
_entity_poly.type
_entity_poly.pdbx_seq_one_letter_code
_entity_poly.pdbx_strand_id
1 'polypeptide(L)'
;MSKSLDYRIWLNSYMKALFVLARTYNPKDDYTKMAMKCFIESLSSVLPDINFVHEFQNFINPNVYVVNHITQSMKTFFDTYKDFKYQLDTNPQSFFEFCLQSDFTLFAWVYLLDGYIKTLFNKAGHNLEIKPFNELYMHVYNPKYLDKADWGNPVWFIIHMTPLYAPGSSIDVYNNLKAMLSCLRFVLPCQKCQMHLADNLGKIDIDNCAHSRDELFKCTWELHNIVNKDLNKYQPTLEEAKNMYVFRV
;
A
#
# COMPACT_ATOMS: atom_id res chain seq x y z
N MET A 1 7.82 24.54 2.75
CA MET A 1 6.61 23.82 2.31
C MET A 1 7.06 22.75 1.35
N SER A 2 7.02 21.46 1.74
CA SER A 2 7.26 20.40 0.76
C SER A 2 6.07 20.45 -0.20
N LYS A 3 6.35 20.57 -1.50
CA LYS A 3 5.29 20.48 -2.49
C LYS A 3 4.78 19.04 -2.46
N SER A 4 3.47 18.85 -2.37
CA SER A 4 2.84 17.53 -2.47
C SER A 4 3.10 16.96 -3.86
N LEU A 5 3.57 15.71 -3.93
CA LEU A 5 3.73 15.02 -5.19
C LEU A 5 2.36 14.83 -5.86
N ASP A 6 2.26 15.17 -7.14
CA ASP A 6 1.04 14.97 -7.92
C ASP A 6 0.52 13.53 -7.78
N TYR A 7 -0.71 13.38 -7.30
CA TYR A 7 -1.33 12.08 -7.06
C TYR A 7 -1.35 11.18 -8.30
N ARG A 8 -1.38 11.78 -9.49
CA ARG A 8 -1.37 11.04 -10.77
C ARG A 8 -0.10 10.22 -10.95
N ILE A 9 0.98 10.57 -10.26
CA ILE A 9 2.27 9.89 -10.31
C ILE A 9 2.24 8.61 -9.47
N TRP A 10 1.61 8.65 -8.30
CA TRP A 10 1.80 7.59 -7.30
C TRP A 10 0.53 6.80 -6.97
N LEU A 11 -0.65 7.43 -6.97
CA LEU A 11 -1.89 6.82 -6.45
C LEU A 11 -2.22 5.50 -7.15
N ASN A 12 -2.11 5.45 -8.49
CA ASN A 12 -2.41 4.25 -9.26
C ASN A 12 -1.47 3.08 -8.91
N SER A 13 -0.18 3.35 -8.73
CA SER A 13 0.79 2.34 -8.32
C SER A 13 0.48 1.81 -6.91
N TYR A 14 0.18 2.71 -5.97
CA TYR A 14 -0.14 2.33 -4.60
C TYR A 14 -1.42 1.49 -4.53
N MET A 15 -2.49 1.91 -5.21
CA MET A 15 -3.75 1.17 -5.27
C MET A 15 -3.58 -0.16 -6.00
N LYS A 16 -2.82 -0.22 -7.10
CA LYS A 16 -2.52 -1.48 -7.79
C LYS A 16 -1.83 -2.47 -6.85
N ALA A 17 -0.84 -2.04 -6.09
CA ALA A 17 -0.15 -2.88 -5.11
C ALA A 17 -1.14 -3.43 -4.06
N LEU A 18 -1.95 -2.56 -3.46
CA LEU A 18 -2.94 -2.94 -2.44
C LEU A 18 -3.98 -3.92 -2.98
N PHE A 19 -4.53 -3.68 -4.17
CA PHE A 19 -5.52 -4.57 -4.78
C PHE A 19 -4.94 -5.96 -5.05
N VAL A 20 -3.72 -6.05 -5.60
CA VAL A 20 -3.10 -7.35 -5.86
C VAL A 20 -2.76 -8.08 -4.56
N LEU A 21 -2.20 -7.37 -3.57
CA LEU A 21 -1.89 -7.95 -2.25
C LEU A 21 -3.16 -8.43 -1.55
N ALA A 22 -4.25 -7.66 -1.59
CA ALA A 22 -5.53 -8.06 -1.03
C ALA A 22 -6.12 -9.27 -1.74
N ARG A 23 -5.99 -9.35 -3.07
CA ARG A 23 -6.52 -10.47 -3.86
C ARG A 23 -5.79 -11.78 -3.61
N THR A 24 -4.50 -11.70 -3.35
CA THR A 24 -3.60 -12.84 -3.16
C THR A 24 -3.36 -13.17 -1.69
N TYR A 25 -3.95 -12.36 -0.81
CA TYR A 25 -3.95 -12.54 0.63
C TYR A 25 -4.53 -13.90 1.02
N ASN A 26 -3.92 -14.54 2.01
CA ASN A 26 -4.32 -15.86 2.46
C ASN A 26 -4.23 -15.94 3.99
N PRO A 27 -5.31 -15.58 4.71
CA PRO A 27 -5.33 -15.50 6.18
C PRO A 27 -5.38 -16.88 6.85
N LYS A 28 -4.40 -17.75 6.54
CA LYS A 28 -4.32 -19.11 7.09
C LYS A 28 -4.12 -19.14 8.60
N ASP A 29 -3.46 -18.11 9.12
CA ASP A 29 -3.10 -17.97 10.52
C ASP A 29 -3.16 -16.50 10.95
N ASP A 30 -3.14 -16.29 12.27
CA ASP A 30 -3.18 -14.96 12.85
C ASP A 30 -1.90 -14.16 12.54
N TYR A 31 -0.76 -14.83 12.30
CA TYR A 31 0.48 -14.15 11.90
C TYR A 31 0.33 -13.43 10.57
N THR A 32 -0.31 -14.07 9.59
CA THR A 32 -0.56 -13.47 8.27
C THR A 32 -1.53 -12.30 8.36
N LYS A 33 -2.56 -12.41 9.23
CA LYS A 33 -3.49 -11.30 9.53
C LYS A 33 -2.77 -10.12 10.17
N MET A 34 -1.96 -10.38 11.20
CA MET A 34 -1.16 -9.37 11.89
C MET A 34 -0.15 -8.70 10.95
N ALA A 35 0.49 -9.47 10.06
CA ALA A 35 1.43 -8.93 9.09
C ALA A 35 0.73 -8.05 8.05
N MET A 36 -0.45 -8.44 7.56
CA MET A 36 -1.23 -7.59 6.64
C MET A 36 -1.69 -6.30 7.32
N LYS A 37 -2.20 -6.39 8.55
CA LYS A 37 -2.55 -5.23 9.37
C LYS A 37 -1.36 -4.28 9.52
N CYS A 38 -0.23 -4.80 10.01
CA CYS A 38 1.02 -4.05 10.17
C CYS A 38 1.48 -3.40 8.86
N PHE A 39 1.44 -4.13 7.74
CA PHE A 39 1.83 -3.60 6.43
C PHE A 39 0.97 -2.39 6.04
N ILE A 40 -0.36 -2.50 6.14
CA ILE A 40 -1.30 -1.44 5.78
C ILE A 40 -1.15 -0.23 6.72
N GLU A 41 -1.04 -0.45 8.03
CA GLU A 41 -0.84 0.62 9.01
C GLU A 41 0.48 1.35 8.79
N SER A 42 1.56 0.62 8.55
CA SER A 42 2.88 1.21 8.25
C SER A 42 2.84 2.00 6.94
N LEU A 43 2.22 1.44 5.89
CA LEU A 43 2.05 2.10 4.59
C LEU A 43 1.27 3.41 4.72
N SER A 44 0.22 3.43 5.54
CA SER A 44 -0.63 4.61 5.75
C SER A 44 0.16 5.81 6.25
N SER A 45 1.30 5.58 6.92
CA SER A 45 2.17 6.62 7.49
C SER A 45 3.28 7.10 6.55
N VAL A 46 3.48 6.43 5.41
CA VAL A 46 4.59 6.73 4.48
C VAL A 46 4.13 7.09 3.06
N LEU A 47 2.89 7.52 2.92
CA LEU A 47 2.36 8.01 1.65
C LEU A 47 3.04 9.33 1.24
N PRO A 48 3.18 9.64 -0.07
CA PRO A 48 3.84 10.87 -0.56
C PRO A 48 3.15 12.20 -0.22
N ASP A 49 2.00 12.19 0.45
CA ASP A 49 1.21 13.37 0.77
C ASP A 49 0.60 13.26 2.17
N ILE A 50 0.80 14.29 3.00
CA ILE A 50 0.38 14.30 4.41
C ILE A 50 -1.13 14.30 4.60
N ASN A 51 -1.90 14.92 3.69
CA ASN A 51 -3.35 14.87 3.75
C ASN A 51 -3.82 13.43 3.48
N PHE A 52 -3.15 12.74 2.55
CA PHE A 52 -3.42 11.33 2.28
C PHE A 52 -3.07 10.42 3.44
N VAL A 53 -1.98 10.69 4.16
CA VAL A 53 -1.65 9.97 5.40
C VAL A 53 -2.83 10.06 6.38
N HIS A 54 -3.35 11.26 6.64
CA HIS A 54 -4.47 11.44 7.55
C HIS A 54 -5.75 10.76 7.06
N GLU A 55 -6.10 10.90 5.77
CA GLU A 55 -7.31 10.29 5.22
C GLU A 55 -7.24 8.75 5.19
N PHE A 56 -6.07 8.18 4.90
CA PHE A 56 -5.85 6.74 4.94
C PHE A 56 -5.95 6.22 6.38
N GLN A 57 -5.32 6.89 7.35
CA GLN A 57 -5.40 6.52 8.77
C GLN A 57 -6.82 6.66 9.33
N ASN A 58 -7.54 7.73 8.96
CA ASN A 58 -8.96 7.88 9.26
C ASN A 58 -9.80 6.76 8.64
N PHE A 59 -9.42 6.24 7.46
CA PHE A 59 -10.12 5.11 6.85
C PHE A 59 -9.84 3.77 7.55
N ILE A 60 -8.62 3.56 8.06
CA ILE A 60 -8.29 2.39 8.90
C ILE A 60 -9.14 2.40 10.18
N ASN A 61 -9.28 3.56 10.82
CA ASN A 61 -10.06 3.74 12.05
C ASN A 61 -11.24 4.71 11.80
N PRO A 62 -12.30 4.27 11.09
CA PRO A 62 -13.32 5.15 10.54
C PRO A 62 -14.11 5.85 11.64
N ASN A 63 -14.02 7.18 11.65
CA ASN A 63 -14.89 8.05 12.43
C ASN A 63 -16.24 8.25 11.72
N VAL A 64 -17.18 8.93 12.38
CA VAL A 64 -18.54 9.17 11.85
C VAL A 64 -18.55 9.87 10.49
N TYR A 65 -17.58 10.75 10.21
CA TYR A 65 -17.47 11.43 8.92
C TYR A 65 -17.10 10.44 7.81
N VAL A 66 -16.10 9.59 8.04
CA VAL A 66 -15.68 8.56 7.07
C VAL A 66 -16.83 7.60 6.78
N VAL A 67 -17.50 7.10 7.82
CA VAL A 67 -18.65 6.19 7.70
C VAL A 67 -19.76 6.82 6.85
N ASN A 68 -20.17 8.05 7.17
CA ASN A 68 -21.23 8.75 6.45
C ASN A 68 -20.83 9.02 4.98
N HIS A 69 -19.59 9.47 4.76
CA HIS A 69 -19.12 9.77 3.41
C HIS A 69 -19.07 8.51 2.55
N ILE A 70 -18.48 7.42 3.04
CA ILE A 70 -18.31 6.21 2.24
C ILE A 70 -19.64 5.48 1.99
N THR A 71 -20.53 5.42 2.98
CA THR A 71 -21.84 4.79 2.82
C THR A 71 -22.72 5.51 1.80
N GLN A 72 -22.58 6.83 1.69
CA GLN A 72 -23.26 7.64 0.67
C GLN A 72 -22.59 7.50 -0.69
N SER A 73 -21.26 7.64 -0.77
CA SER A 73 -20.55 7.66 -2.06
C SER A 73 -20.46 6.30 -2.72
N MET A 74 -20.46 5.22 -1.94
CA MET A 74 -20.37 3.83 -2.42
C MET A 74 -21.69 3.07 -2.22
N LYS A 75 -22.83 3.76 -2.32
CA LYS A 75 -24.17 3.21 -2.06
C LYS A 75 -24.44 1.89 -2.78
N THR A 76 -24.13 1.81 -4.08
CA THR A 76 -24.35 0.59 -4.89
C THR A 76 -23.62 -0.64 -4.34
N PHE A 77 -22.41 -0.45 -3.80
CA PHE A 77 -21.67 -1.52 -3.14
C PHE A 77 -22.42 -1.98 -1.88
N PHE A 78 -22.80 -1.04 -1.00
CA PHE A 78 -23.46 -1.38 0.26
C PHE A 78 -24.89 -1.91 0.10
N ASP A 79 -25.61 -1.53 -0.95
CA ASP A 79 -26.90 -2.12 -1.30
C ASP A 79 -26.76 -3.62 -1.64
N THR A 80 -25.63 -3.99 -2.26
CA THR A 80 -25.29 -5.37 -2.67
C THR A 80 -24.72 -6.17 -1.50
N TYR A 81 -23.77 -5.59 -0.75
CA TYR A 81 -23.01 -6.25 0.31
C TYR A 81 -23.41 -5.72 1.69
N LYS A 82 -24.63 -6.06 2.10
CA LYS A 82 -25.26 -5.53 3.32
C LYS A 82 -24.48 -5.82 4.60
N ASP A 83 -23.73 -6.92 4.67
CA ASP A 83 -22.93 -7.26 5.84
C ASP A 83 -21.81 -6.24 6.10
N PHE A 84 -21.20 -5.69 5.05
CA PHE A 84 -20.21 -4.62 5.20
C PHE A 84 -20.86 -3.34 5.72
N LYS A 85 -22.07 -3.02 5.24
CA LYS A 85 -22.83 -1.88 5.75
C LYS A 85 -23.15 -2.07 7.23
N TYR A 86 -23.68 -3.24 7.58
CA TYR A 86 -24.02 -3.57 8.95
C TYR A 86 -22.79 -3.49 9.87
N GLN A 87 -21.65 -4.06 9.47
CA GLN A 87 -20.42 -3.99 10.26
C GLN A 87 -19.94 -2.54 10.43
N LEU A 88 -19.95 -1.75 9.36
CA LEU A 88 -19.50 -0.36 9.40
C LEU A 88 -20.42 0.54 10.25
N ASP A 89 -21.74 0.31 10.21
CA ASP A 89 -22.72 1.06 10.99
C ASP A 89 -22.66 0.68 12.49
N THR A 90 -22.44 -0.60 12.81
CA THR A 90 -22.52 -1.11 14.19
C THR A 90 -21.18 -1.10 14.93
N ASN A 91 -20.09 -1.44 14.24
CA ASN A 91 -18.77 -1.60 14.85
C ASN A 91 -17.65 -1.02 13.95
N PRO A 92 -17.71 0.28 13.57
CA PRO A 92 -16.79 0.89 12.61
C PRO A 92 -15.32 0.74 13.01
N GLN A 93 -15.00 0.81 14.31
CA GLN A 93 -13.63 0.69 14.82
C GLN A 93 -13.01 -0.70 14.64
N SER A 94 -13.83 -1.73 14.36
CA SER A 94 -13.38 -3.10 14.07
C SER A 94 -13.55 -3.48 12.61
N PHE A 95 -13.91 -2.51 11.75
CA PHE A 95 -14.23 -2.77 10.35
C PHE A 95 -13.02 -3.29 9.59
N PHE A 96 -11.82 -2.77 9.89
CA PHE A 96 -10.61 -3.27 9.25
C PHE A 96 -10.28 -4.71 9.67
N GLU A 97 -10.39 -5.04 10.96
CA GLU A 97 -10.21 -6.40 11.48
C GLU A 97 -11.22 -7.39 10.90
N PHE A 98 -12.48 -6.95 10.74
CA PHE A 98 -13.50 -7.71 10.02
C PHE A 98 -13.07 -7.99 8.57
N CYS A 99 -12.46 -7.00 7.91
CA CYS A 99 -11.99 -7.16 6.54
C CYS A 99 -10.69 -7.97 6.40
N LEU A 100 -9.99 -8.28 7.49
CA LEU A 100 -8.80 -9.13 7.45
C LEU A 100 -9.12 -10.64 7.46
N GLN A 101 -10.40 -11.03 7.47
CA GLN A 101 -10.81 -12.43 7.61
C GLN A 101 -10.73 -13.25 6.31
N SER A 102 -10.71 -12.61 5.13
CA SER A 102 -10.57 -13.28 3.84
C SER A 102 -9.94 -12.37 2.78
N ASP A 103 -9.47 -12.95 1.67
CA ASP A 103 -9.07 -12.20 0.48
C ASP A 103 -10.20 -11.32 -0.06
N PHE A 104 -11.43 -11.85 -0.09
CA PHE A 104 -12.61 -11.12 -0.54
C PHE A 104 -12.91 -9.90 0.33
N THR A 105 -12.92 -10.06 1.65
CA THR A 105 -13.25 -8.98 2.58
C THR A 105 -12.14 -7.93 2.61
N LEU A 106 -10.87 -8.33 2.49
CA LEU A 106 -9.75 -7.40 2.39
C LEU A 106 -9.77 -6.64 1.06
N PHE A 107 -10.10 -7.33 -0.04
CA PHE A 107 -10.24 -6.69 -1.35
C PHE A 107 -11.39 -5.68 -1.35
N ALA A 108 -12.51 -5.99 -0.71
CA ALA A 108 -13.60 -5.04 -0.48
C ALA A 108 -13.18 -3.83 0.35
N TRP A 109 -12.35 -4.02 1.38
CA TRP A 109 -11.79 -2.91 2.14
C TRP A 109 -10.90 -2.00 1.28
N VAL A 110 -10.01 -2.57 0.46
CA VAL A 110 -9.16 -1.79 -0.47
C VAL A 110 -10.01 -1.07 -1.52
N TYR A 111 -11.09 -1.71 -2.01
CA TYR A 111 -12.04 -1.08 -2.93
C TYR A 111 -12.72 0.14 -2.32
N LEU A 112 -13.18 0.02 -1.08
CA LEU A 112 -13.81 1.12 -0.36
C LEU A 112 -12.80 2.24 -0.05
N LEU A 113 -11.55 1.92 0.27
CA LEU A 113 -10.48 2.90 0.43
C LEU A 113 -10.22 3.66 -0.89
N ASP A 114 -10.08 2.96 -2.01
CA ASP A 114 -9.88 3.58 -3.34
C ASP A 114 -11.06 4.50 -3.70
N GLY A 115 -12.29 4.04 -3.46
CA GLY A 115 -13.51 4.84 -3.65
C GLY A 115 -13.58 6.06 -2.72
N TYR A 116 -13.20 5.91 -1.44
CA TYR A 116 -13.11 6.99 -0.46
C TYR A 116 -12.16 8.09 -0.98
N ILE A 117 -10.94 7.71 -1.31
CA ILE A 117 -9.90 8.61 -1.79
C ILE A 117 -10.32 9.30 -3.08
N LYS A 118 -10.82 8.56 -4.08
CA LYS A 118 -11.24 9.15 -5.35
C LYS A 118 -12.42 10.11 -5.19
N THR A 119 -13.36 9.82 -4.31
CA THR A 119 -14.47 10.75 -4.04
C THR A 119 -14.02 12.03 -3.32
N LEU A 120 -13.00 11.97 -2.47
CA LEU A 120 -12.38 13.17 -1.90
C LEU A 120 -11.71 14.02 -2.99
N PHE A 121 -10.94 13.41 -3.89
CA PHE A 121 -10.36 14.11 -5.04
C PHE A 121 -11.45 14.72 -5.94
N ASN A 122 -12.52 14.00 -6.22
CA ASN A 122 -13.59 14.50 -7.07
C ASN A 122 -14.31 15.70 -6.44
N LYS A 123 -14.47 15.72 -5.10
CA LYS A 123 -14.95 16.90 -4.36
C LYS A 123 -14.00 18.11 -4.49
N ALA A 124 -12.71 17.87 -4.64
CA ALA A 124 -11.71 18.91 -4.88
C ALA A 124 -11.60 19.34 -6.35
N GLY A 125 -12.50 18.88 -7.23
CA GLY A 125 -12.56 19.28 -8.64
C GLY A 125 -11.81 18.37 -9.61
N HIS A 126 -11.33 17.20 -9.15
CA HIS A 126 -10.78 16.17 -10.03
C HIS A 126 -11.90 15.29 -10.62
N ASN A 127 -11.55 14.47 -11.61
CA ASN A 127 -12.49 13.53 -12.25
C ASN A 127 -11.88 12.13 -12.36
N LEU A 128 -11.80 11.44 -11.22
CA LEU A 128 -11.30 10.09 -11.10
C LEU A 128 -12.44 9.08 -11.19
N GLU A 129 -12.26 8.11 -12.09
CA GLU A 129 -13.20 7.02 -12.29
C GLU A 129 -13.13 6.01 -11.13
N ILE A 130 -14.31 5.65 -10.61
CA ILE A 130 -14.50 4.54 -9.68
C ILE A 130 -15.17 3.41 -10.45
N LYS A 131 -14.38 2.36 -10.73
CA LYS A 131 -14.88 1.17 -11.44
C LYS A 131 -15.83 0.36 -10.54
N PRO A 132 -16.78 -0.41 -11.12
CA PRO A 132 -17.60 -1.32 -10.34
C PRO A 132 -16.75 -2.39 -9.61
N PHE A 133 -17.13 -2.72 -8.38
CA PHE A 133 -16.44 -3.72 -7.56
C PHE A 133 -16.22 -5.05 -8.31
N ASN A 134 -17.28 -5.58 -8.94
CA ASN A 134 -17.20 -6.86 -9.65
C ASN A 134 -16.28 -6.80 -10.88
N GLU A 135 -16.18 -5.65 -11.56
CA GLU A 135 -15.21 -5.48 -12.66
C GLU A 135 -13.79 -5.64 -12.15
N LEU A 136 -13.47 -4.96 -11.04
CA LEU A 136 -12.14 -5.06 -10.45
C LEU A 136 -11.86 -6.46 -9.90
N TYR A 137 -12.79 -7.05 -9.16
CA TYR A 137 -12.59 -8.33 -8.48
C TYR A 137 -12.54 -9.52 -9.43
N MET A 138 -13.44 -9.58 -10.42
CA MET A 138 -13.59 -10.74 -11.30
C MET A 138 -12.72 -10.66 -12.56
N HIS A 139 -12.35 -9.46 -13.01
CA HIS A 139 -11.66 -9.28 -14.29
C HIS A 139 -10.28 -8.66 -14.12
N VAL A 140 -10.18 -7.44 -13.57
CA VAL A 140 -8.90 -6.71 -13.52
C VAL A 140 -7.89 -7.39 -12.61
N TYR A 141 -8.31 -7.77 -11.41
CA TYR A 141 -7.47 -8.41 -10.41
C TYR A 141 -7.85 -9.88 -10.26
N ASN A 142 -8.15 -10.57 -11.36
CA ASN A 142 -8.35 -12.00 -11.29
C ASN A 142 -6.99 -12.71 -11.11
N PRO A 143 -6.77 -13.55 -10.08
CA PRO A 143 -5.50 -14.22 -9.83
C PRO A 143 -4.97 -15.02 -11.02
N LYS A 144 -5.86 -15.52 -11.88
CA LYS A 144 -5.50 -16.26 -13.09
C LYS A 144 -4.68 -15.42 -14.09
N TYR A 145 -4.85 -14.10 -14.07
CA TYR A 145 -4.24 -13.18 -15.03
C TYR A 145 -3.16 -12.29 -14.41
N LEU A 146 -2.87 -12.46 -13.11
CA LEU A 146 -1.85 -11.68 -12.43
C LEU A 146 -0.48 -12.35 -12.55
N ASP A 147 0.52 -11.56 -12.90
CA ASP A 147 1.92 -12.00 -12.95
C ASP A 147 2.81 -11.32 -11.91
N LYS A 148 4.12 -11.61 -11.95
CA LYS A 148 5.09 -11.05 -11.02
C LYS A 148 5.25 -9.52 -11.16
N ALA A 149 5.09 -8.97 -12.35
CA ALA A 149 5.22 -7.55 -12.59
C ALA A 149 4.02 -6.76 -12.05
N ASP A 150 2.83 -7.39 -12.00
CA ASP A 150 1.61 -6.74 -11.50
C ASP A 150 1.68 -6.33 -10.02
N TRP A 151 2.42 -7.06 -9.19
CA TRP A 151 2.67 -6.69 -7.80
C TRP A 151 4.10 -6.24 -7.53
N GLY A 152 5.08 -6.82 -8.21
CA GLY A 152 6.49 -6.54 -7.97
C GLY A 152 6.85 -5.09 -8.28
N ASN A 153 6.46 -4.58 -9.45
CA ASN A 153 6.79 -3.21 -9.84
C ASN A 153 6.10 -2.17 -8.94
N PRO A 154 4.79 -2.28 -8.64
CA PRO A 154 4.14 -1.37 -7.69
C PRO A 154 4.70 -1.42 -6.27
N VAL A 155 5.04 -2.60 -5.75
CA VAL A 155 5.64 -2.72 -4.41
C VAL A 155 7.02 -2.07 -4.36
N TRP A 156 7.88 -2.30 -5.36
CA TRP A 156 9.17 -1.61 -5.43
C TRP A 156 9.02 -0.10 -5.60
N PHE A 157 8.02 0.35 -6.35
CA PHE A 157 7.69 1.76 -6.45
C PHE A 157 7.36 2.36 -5.07
N ILE A 158 6.50 1.71 -4.26
CA ILE A 158 6.21 2.17 -2.89
C ILE A 158 7.49 2.22 -2.04
N ILE A 159 8.30 1.16 -2.08
CA ILE A 159 9.53 1.04 -1.30
C ILE A 159 10.50 2.19 -1.63
N HIS A 160 10.72 2.50 -2.90
CA HIS A 160 11.64 3.57 -3.32
C HIS A 160 11.05 4.98 -3.16
N MET A 161 9.73 5.14 -3.25
CA MET A 161 9.07 6.43 -3.04
C MET A 161 9.05 6.85 -1.57
N THR A 162 8.93 5.88 -0.65
CA THR A 162 8.90 6.10 0.79
C THR A 162 10.05 6.99 1.28
N PRO A 163 11.34 6.69 1.03
CA PRO A 163 12.46 7.53 1.47
C PRO A 163 12.56 8.90 0.77
N LEU A 164 11.88 9.11 -0.36
CA LEU A 164 11.95 10.37 -1.10
C LEU A 164 10.82 11.34 -0.74
N TYR A 165 9.61 10.83 -0.53
CA TYR A 165 8.41 11.68 -0.46
C TYR A 165 7.55 11.50 0.78
N ALA A 166 7.75 10.44 1.58
CA ALA A 166 6.99 10.31 2.82
C ALA A 166 7.24 11.53 3.73
N PRO A 167 6.18 12.11 4.32
CA PRO A 167 6.30 13.22 5.24
C PRO A 167 6.93 12.77 6.57
N GLY A 168 7.42 13.73 7.34
CA GLY A 168 7.99 13.49 8.67
C GLY A 168 9.52 13.49 8.69
N SER A 169 10.07 13.20 9.87
CA SER A 169 11.52 13.16 10.04
C SER A 169 12.11 11.88 9.44
N SER A 170 13.44 11.87 9.22
CA SER A 170 14.13 10.67 8.72
C SER A 170 13.89 9.45 9.62
N ILE A 171 13.88 9.64 10.94
CA ILE A 171 13.66 8.57 11.90
C ILE A 171 12.22 8.03 11.86
N ASP A 172 11.22 8.90 11.68
CA ASP A 172 9.82 8.47 11.56
C ASP A 172 9.61 7.62 10.31
N VAL A 173 10.17 8.07 9.18
CA VAL A 173 10.03 7.31 7.93
C VAL A 173 10.84 6.03 7.97
N TYR A 174 12.02 6.03 8.59
CA TYR A 174 12.80 4.82 8.85
C TYR A 174 11.98 3.77 9.61
N ASN A 175 11.38 4.15 10.73
CA ASN A 175 10.61 3.24 11.58
C ASN A 175 9.45 2.60 10.82
N ASN A 176 8.69 3.43 10.08
CA ASN A 176 7.56 2.94 9.29
C ASN A 176 8.00 2.10 8.08
N LEU A 177 9.08 2.47 7.39
CA LEU A 177 9.65 1.68 6.29
C LEU A 177 10.14 0.31 6.79
N LYS A 178 10.85 0.27 7.92
CA LYS A 178 11.33 -0.97 8.54
C LYS A 178 10.17 -1.88 8.95
N ALA A 179 9.13 -1.32 9.57
CA ALA A 179 7.92 -2.06 9.93
C ALA A 179 7.21 -2.60 8.67
N MET A 180 7.02 -1.74 7.67
CA MET A 180 6.42 -2.10 6.38
C MET A 180 7.18 -3.25 5.71
N LEU A 181 8.51 -3.19 5.60
CA LEU A 181 9.33 -4.24 4.99
C LEU A 181 9.30 -5.55 5.79
N SER A 182 9.32 -5.46 7.12
CA SER A 182 9.26 -6.61 8.03
C SER A 182 7.95 -7.37 7.91
N CYS A 183 6.84 -6.65 7.69
CA CYS A 183 5.51 -7.22 7.51
C CYS A 183 5.25 -7.64 6.05
N LEU A 184 5.81 -6.92 5.08
CA LEU A 184 5.74 -7.23 3.65
C LEU A 184 6.20 -8.66 3.35
N ARG A 185 7.24 -9.15 4.05
CA ARG A 185 7.79 -10.50 3.85
C ARG A 185 6.78 -11.62 4.10
N PHE A 186 5.65 -11.37 4.75
CA PHE A 186 4.61 -12.38 4.98
C PHE A 186 3.42 -12.26 4.03
N VAL A 187 3.28 -11.12 3.33
CA VAL A 187 2.11 -10.82 2.51
C VAL A 187 2.38 -10.83 1.01
N LEU A 188 3.65 -10.94 0.59
CA LEU A 188 3.98 -11.07 -0.83
C LEU A 188 3.30 -12.31 -1.46
N PRO A 189 2.77 -12.23 -2.69
CA PRO A 189 2.06 -13.34 -3.35
C PRO A 189 3.00 -14.41 -3.93
N CYS A 190 4.17 -14.60 -3.33
CA CYS A 190 5.23 -15.47 -3.81
C CYS A 190 6.04 -15.97 -2.62
N GLN A 191 5.84 -17.23 -2.21
CA GLN A 191 6.51 -17.83 -1.05
C GLN A 191 8.05 -17.74 -1.14
N LYS A 192 8.62 -18.00 -2.32
CA LYS A 192 10.08 -17.84 -2.53
C LYS A 192 10.51 -16.38 -2.31
N CYS A 193 9.72 -15.43 -2.75
CA CYS A 193 9.99 -14.00 -2.59
C CYS A 193 9.85 -13.55 -1.14
N GLN A 194 8.91 -14.12 -0.38
CA GLN A 194 8.77 -13.92 1.06
C GLN A 194 10.06 -14.34 1.81
N MET A 195 10.54 -15.55 1.55
CA MET A 195 11.79 -16.08 2.14
C MET A 195 12.99 -15.23 1.74
N HIS A 196 13.14 -14.93 0.45
CA HIS A 196 14.24 -14.12 -0.05
C HIS A 196 14.23 -12.70 0.54
N LEU A 197 13.06 -12.08 0.72
CA LEU A 197 12.98 -10.77 1.35
C LEU A 197 13.44 -10.85 2.81
N ALA A 198 13.04 -11.89 3.56
CA ALA A 198 13.51 -12.10 4.93
C ALA A 198 15.04 -12.24 4.99
N ASP A 199 15.63 -13.06 4.11
CA ASP A 199 17.08 -13.27 4.05
C ASP A 199 17.82 -11.99 3.63
N ASN A 200 17.29 -11.27 2.64
CA ASN A 200 17.93 -10.06 2.12
C ASN A 200 17.85 -8.89 3.10
N LEU A 201 16.78 -8.78 3.90
CA LEU A 201 16.72 -7.79 4.98
C LEU A 201 17.82 -8.04 6.03
N GLY A 202 18.22 -9.30 6.26
CA GLY A 202 19.35 -9.62 7.14
C GLY A 202 20.73 -9.30 6.56
N LYS A 203 20.83 -9.01 5.26
CA LYS A 203 22.08 -8.64 4.57
C LYS A 203 22.32 -7.13 4.52
N ILE A 204 21.31 -6.34 4.89
CA ILE A 204 21.36 -4.88 4.85
C ILE A 204 21.39 -4.38 6.27
N ASP A 205 22.29 -3.44 6.51
CA ASP A 205 22.39 -2.74 7.77
C ASP A 205 21.31 -1.66 7.87
N ILE A 206 20.03 -2.08 7.90
CA ILE A 206 18.90 -1.14 7.85
C ILE A 206 18.94 -0.14 9.01
N ASP A 207 19.51 -0.54 10.15
CA ASP A 207 19.59 0.27 11.37
C ASP A 207 20.49 1.50 11.22
N ASN A 208 21.50 1.41 10.35
CA ASN A 208 22.37 2.54 10.00
C ASN A 208 21.84 3.39 8.84
N CYS A 209 20.62 3.13 8.34
CA CYS A 209 20.02 3.92 7.27
C CYS A 209 19.23 5.13 7.78
N ALA A 210 19.01 5.26 9.09
CA ALA A 210 18.10 6.25 9.64
C ALA A 210 18.62 7.71 9.62
N HIS A 211 19.91 7.95 9.37
CA HIS A 211 20.48 9.30 9.55
C HIS A 211 20.00 10.31 8.52
N SER A 212 19.67 9.88 7.29
CA SER A 212 19.11 10.78 6.27
C SER A 212 18.17 10.09 5.29
N ARG A 213 17.38 10.91 4.57
CA ARG A 213 16.50 10.45 3.48
C ARG A 213 17.30 9.78 2.35
N ASP A 214 18.49 10.30 2.05
CA ASP A 214 19.37 9.75 1.02
C ASP A 214 19.95 8.39 1.42
N GLU A 215 20.31 8.22 2.69
CA GLU A 215 20.75 6.91 3.21
C GLU A 215 19.60 5.90 3.23
N LEU A 216 18.38 6.30 3.63
CA LEU A 216 17.21 5.44 3.52
C LEU A 216 16.97 5.00 2.07
N PHE A 217 17.06 5.93 1.11
CA PHE A 217 16.93 5.59 -0.31
C PHE A 217 18.02 4.61 -0.73
N LYS A 218 19.28 4.87 -0.37
CA LYS A 218 20.41 3.97 -0.64
C LYS A 218 20.14 2.55 -0.13
N CYS A 219 19.59 2.39 1.07
CA CYS A 219 19.29 1.06 1.59
C CYS A 219 18.16 0.34 0.83
N THR A 220 17.14 1.08 0.39
CA THR A 220 16.11 0.49 -0.50
C THR A 220 16.70 0.07 -1.84
N TRP A 221 17.65 0.86 -2.37
CA TRP A 221 18.38 0.57 -3.60
C TRP A 221 19.29 -0.66 -3.46
N GLU A 222 20.05 -0.78 -2.36
CA GLU A 222 20.86 -1.96 -2.05
C GLU A 222 19.99 -3.22 -1.97
N LEU A 223 18.83 -3.14 -1.30
CA LEU A 223 17.87 -4.24 -1.22
C LEU A 223 17.42 -4.72 -2.59
N HIS A 224 17.03 -3.80 -3.46
CA HIS A 224 16.58 -4.14 -4.80
C HIS A 224 17.74 -4.68 -5.65
N ASN A 225 18.96 -4.15 -5.49
CA ASN A 225 20.11 -4.62 -6.24
C ASN A 225 20.60 -6.01 -5.83
N ILE A 226 20.43 -6.43 -4.58
CA ILE A 226 20.62 -7.84 -4.19
C ILE A 226 19.68 -8.74 -5.01
N VAL A 227 18.40 -8.36 -5.10
CA VAL A 227 17.40 -9.10 -5.89
C VAL A 227 17.72 -9.07 -7.39
N ASN A 228 18.15 -7.93 -7.94
CA ASN A 228 18.55 -7.82 -9.35
C ASN A 228 19.73 -8.73 -9.66
N LYS A 229 20.75 -8.75 -8.79
CA LYS A 229 21.90 -9.63 -8.91
C LYS A 229 21.49 -11.11 -8.89
N ASP A 230 20.66 -11.52 -7.94
CA ASP A 230 20.16 -12.90 -7.83
C ASP A 230 19.34 -13.34 -9.06
N LEU A 231 18.70 -12.39 -9.75
CA LEU A 231 17.91 -12.63 -10.95
C LEU A 231 18.69 -12.38 -12.26
N ASN A 232 20.00 -12.12 -12.20
CA ASN A 232 20.85 -11.74 -13.34
C ASN A 232 20.27 -10.56 -14.14
N LYS A 233 19.71 -9.57 -13.44
CA LYS A 233 19.22 -8.32 -14.02
C LYS A 233 20.27 -7.21 -13.90
N TYR A 234 20.12 -6.20 -14.75
CA TYR A 234 20.89 -4.96 -14.65
C TYR A 234 20.76 -4.34 -13.24
N GLN A 235 21.89 -3.87 -12.71
CA GLN A 235 21.97 -3.19 -11.42
C GLN A 235 22.22 -1.70 -11.70
N PRO A 236 21.20 -0.82 -11.61
CA PRO A 236 21.41 0.60 -11.78
C PRO A 236 22.35 1.13 -10.69
N THR A 237 23.14 2.14 -11.03
CA THR A 237 23.84 2.99 -10.06
C THR A 237 22.82 3.68 -9.15
N LEU A 238 23.28 4.15 -7.98
CA LEU A 238 22.43 4.89 -7.06
C LEU A 238 21.79 6.13 -7.72
N GLU A 239 22.56 6.82 -8.57
CA GLU A 239 22.11 8.01 -9.28
C GLU A 239 21.07 7.68 -10.36
N GLU A 240 21.28 6.62 -11.16
CA GLU A 240 20.28 6.16 -12.12
C GLU A 240 18.99 5.76 -11.41
N ALA A 241 19.08 5.02 -10.30
CA ALA A 241 17.92 4.63 -9.52
C ALA A 241 17.19 5.85 -8.95
N LYS A 242 17.90 6.84 -8.39
CA LYS A 242 17.29 8.07 -7.86
C LYS A 242 16.55 8.83 -8.98
N ASN A 243 17.15 8.93 -10.16
CA ASN A 243 16.54 9.59 -11.32
C ASN A 243 15.29 8.88 -11.86
N MET A 244 15.08 7.59 -11.58
CA MET A 244 13.83 6.90 -11.91
C MET A 244 12.65 7.34 -11.05
N TYR A 245 12.90 7.88 -9.84
CA TYR A 245 11.87 8.21 -8.85
C TYR A 245 11.86 9.68 -8.44
N VAL A 246 12.77 10.52 -8.95
CA VAL A 246 12.72 11.97 -8.77
C VAL A 246 11.76 12.57 -9.81
N PHE A 247 10.60 13.01 -9.34
CA PHE A 247 9.57 13.65 -10.14
C PHE A 247 9.61 15.15 -9.91
N ARG A 248 9.34 15.92 -10.96
CA ARG A 248 9.26 17.38 -10.85
C ARG A 248 7.97 17.76 -10.13
N VAL A 249 8.11 18.50 -9.03
CA VAL A 249 7.03 19.02 -8.18
C VAL A 249 6.87 20.53 -8.37
#